data_AF-A0A436FRK3-F1
#
_entry.id   AF-A0A436FRK3-F1
#
_cell.length_a   1.000
_cell.length_b   1.000
_cell.length_c   1.000
_cell.angle_alpha   90.00
_cell.angle_beta   90.00
_cell.angle_gamma   90.00
#
_symmetry.space_group_name_H-M   'P 1'
#
loop_
_entity.id
_entity.type
_entity.pdbx_description
1 polymer ?
#
loop_
_entity_poly.entity_id
_entity_poly.type
_entity_poly.pdbx_seq_one_letter_code
_entity_poly.pdbx_strand_id
1 'polypeptide(L)'
;EYRRLIDDLLGKMGPGDRLSVFASSGIMSDSLLYEMDKDLYPRIEWACQVDSRDRFRPAALKSKYVVVTDPPVIHLQQGAQLCVSIPDQYIVEGKGIGAAYRRIAAYQLSGDVKGYLYEQVRPIGKTEVDDLYNEFRKKYPGWATPEW
;
A
#
# COMPACT_ATOMS: atom_id res chain seq x y z
N GLU A 1 -14.14 4.41 -12.45
CA GLU A 1 -13.41 4.32 -11.16
C GLU A 1 -11.90 4.14 -11.31
N TYR A 2 -11.37 3.05 -11.89
CA TYR A 2 -9.90 2.91 -12.06
C TYR A 2 -9.24 4.03 -12.88
N ARG A 3 -9.80 4.41 -14.03
CA ARG A 3 -9.29 5.54 -14.83
C ARG A 3 -9.26 6.84 -14.01
N ARG A 4 -10.35 7.11 -13.28
CA ARG A 4 -10.45 8.27 -12.37
C ARG A 4 -9.36 8.24 -11.28
N LEU A 5 -9.08 7.07 -10.70
CA LEU A 5 -7.98 6.90 -9.74
C LEU A 5 -6.62 7.22 -10.35
N ILE A 6 -6.37 6.75 -11.58
CA ILE A 6 -5.11 7.00 -12.30
C ILE A 6 -4.98 8.49 -12.64
N ASP A 7 -6.05 9.11 -13.14
CA ASP A 7 -6.08 10.53 -13.47
C ASP A 7 -5.86 11.39 -12.21
N ASP A 8 -6.49 11.03 -11.09
CA ASP A 8 -6.30 11.68 -9.79
C ASP A 8 -4.86 11.55 -9.27
N LEU A 9 -4.22 10.38 -9.45
CA LEU A 9 -2.80 10.17 -9.11
C LEU A 9 -1.91 11.06 -9.99
N LEU A 10 -2.03 10.96 -11.31
CA LEU A 10 -1.20 11.70 -12.26
C LEU A 10 -1.36 13.22 -12.11
N GLY A 11 -2.57 13.69 -11.83
CA GLY A 11 -2.86 15.11 -11.63
C GLY A 11 -2.31 15.68 -10.30
N LYS A 12 -1.99 14.84 -9.32
CA LYS A 12 -1.50 15.26 -8.00
C LYS A 12 -0.01 15.01 -7.78
N MET A 13 0.56 14.03 -8.48
CA MET A 13 1.97 13.66 -8.31
C MET A 13 2.91 14.71 -8.91
N GLY A 14 3.74 15.30 -8.06
CA GLY A 14 4.85 16.14 -8.47
C GLY A 14 6.04 15.33 -9.00
N PRO A 15 7.06 16.01 -9.53
CA PRO A 15 8.34 15.37 -9.87
C PRO A 15 8.95 14.67 -8.66
N GLY A 16 9.30 13.39 -8.82
CA GLY A 16 9.91 12.58 -7.75
C GLY A 16 8.93 11.94 -6.76
N ASP A 17 7.66 12.33 -6.77
CA ASP A 17 6.64 11.66 -5.96
C ASP A 17 6.50 10.19 -6.39
N ARG A 18 6.34 9.31 -5.41
CA ARG A 18 6.13 7.87 -5.60
C ARG A 18 4.76 7.44 -5.11
N LEU A 19 4.23 6.39 -5.72
CA LEU A 19 3.00 5.73 -5.27
C LEU A 19 3.28 4.27 -4.89
N SER A 20 2.60 3.78 -3.87
CA SER A 20 2.57 2.36 -3.55
C SER A 20 1.14 1.85 -3.42
N VAL A 21 0.93 0.57 -3.72
CA VAL A 21 -0.38 -0.07 -3.62
C VAL A 21 -0.28 -1.18 -2.58
N PHE A 22 -1.03 -1.07 -1.49
CA PHE A 22 -1.14 -2.12 -0.47
C PHE A 22 -2.39 -2.94 -0.74
N ALA A 23 -2.44 -3.60 -1.89
CA ALA A 23 -3.51 -4.51 -2.28
C ALA A 23 -2.94 -5.50 -3.29
N SER A 24 -3.47 -6.73 -3.30
CA SER A 24 -2.93 -7.78 -4.16
C SER A 24 -3.99 -8.76 -4.63
N SER A 25 -4.83 -8.32 -5.57
CA SER A 25 -5.81 -9.19 -6.23
C SER A 25 -6.13 -8.72 -7.65
N GLY A 26 -7.02 -9.44 -8.34
CA GLY A 26 -7.60 -8.96 -9.60
C GLY A 26 -8.50 -7.73 -9.46
N ILE A 27 -8.87 -7.33 -8.23
CA ILE A 27 -9.63 -6.09 -7.97
C ILE A 27 -8.68 -4.89 -7.84
N MET A 28 -7.53 -5.04 -7.18
CA MET A 28 -6.54 -3.97 -7.07
C MET A 28 -5.16 -4.55 -6.81
N SER A 29 -4.18 -4.03 -7.55
CA SER A 29 -2.75 -4.28 -7.36
C SER A 29 -1.94 -3.17 -8.05
N ASP A 30 -0.66 -3.05 -7.70
CA ASP A 30 0.28 -2.21 -8.43
C ASP A 30 0.38 -2.62 -9.92
N SER A 31 0.41 -3.93 -10.19
CA SER A 31 0.44 -4.49 -11.54
C SER A 31 -0.80 -4.13 -12.36
N LEU A 32 -2.00 -4.11 -11.75
CA LEU A 32 -3.22 -3.71 -12.44
C LEU A 32 -3.13 -2.25 -12.90
N LEU A 33 -2.73 -1.34 -12.00
CA LEU A 33 -2.59 0.08 -12.35
C LEU A 33 -1.53 0.29 -13.44
N TYR A 34 -0.39 -0.41 -13.34
CA TYR A 34 0.65 -0.40 -14.36
C TYR A 34 0.15 -0.92 -15.72
N GLU A 35 -0.63 -2.01 -15.76
CA GLU A 35 -1.17 -2.54 -17.01
C GLU A 35 -2.20 -1.59 -17.64
N MET A 36 -2.98 -0.86 -16.83
CA MET A 36 -3.95 0.12 -17.30
C MET A 36 -3.30 1.42 -17.79
N ASP A 37 -2.13 1.77 -17.25
CA ASP A 37 -1.36 2.95 -17.64
C ASP A 37 0.14 2.77 -17.38
N LYS A 38 0.89 2.62 -18.48
CA LYS A 38 2.33 2.37 -18.44
C LYS A 38 3.13 3.59 -17.96
N ASP A 39 2.55 4.78 -18.02
CA ASP A 39 3.20 6.02 -17.56
C ASP A 39 3.36 6.06 -16.03
N LEU A 40 2.63 5.20 -15.30
CA LEU A 40 2.79 5.02 -13.86
C LEU A 40 4.06 4.25 -13.49
N TYR A 41 4.63 3.44 -14.40
CA TYR A 41 5.80 2.61 -14.11
C TYR A 41 6.96 3.34 -13.40
N PRO A 42 7.45 4.49 -13.90
CA PRO A 42 8.53 5.23 -13.21
C PRO A 42 8.12 5.84 -11.87
N ARG A 43 6.82 5.83 -11.52
CA ARG A 43 6.25 6.40 -10.30
C ARG A 43 5.90 5.34 -9.25
N ILE A 44 5.79 4.07 -9.64
CA ILE A 44 5.48 2.98 -8.72
C ILE A 44 6.72 2.63 -7.88
N GLU A 45 6.52 2.65 -6.57
CA GLU A 45 7.36 1.94 -5.61
C GLU A 45 6.67 0.62 -5.28
N TRP A 46 7.27 -0.48 -5.72
CA TRP A 46 6.66 -1.80 -5.77
C TRP A 46 6.58 -2.39 -4.37
N ALA A 47 5.35 -2.58 -3.88
CA ALA A 47 5.12 -3.27 -2.64
C ALA A 47 5.50 -4.76 -2.77
N CYS A 48 5.60 -5.43 -1.63
CA CYS A 48 5.65 -6.88 -1.61
C CYS A 48 4.31 -7.46 -2.11
N GLN A 49 4.32 -8.66 -2.67
CA GLN A 49 3.11 -9.32 -3.16
C GLN A 49 2.92 -10.69 -2.51
N VAL A 50 3.99 -11.43 -2.22
CA VAL A 50 3.95 -12.72 -1.54
C VAL A 50 4.95 -12.72 -0.38
N ASP A 51 4.47 -12.87 0.84
CA ASP A 51 5.30 -12.73 2.06
C ASP A 51 6.56 -13.60 2.00
N SER A 52 6.39 -14.89 1.70
CA SER A 52 7.48 -15.89 1.71
C SER A 52 8.53 -15.66 0.63
N ARG A 53 8.18 -14.94 -0.45
CA ARG A 53 9.07 -14.64 -1.57
C ARG A 53 9.72 -13.26 -1.42
N ASP A 54 8.89 -12.25 -1.18
CA ASP A 54 9.28 -10.86 -1.31
C ASP A 54 9.80 -10.27 -0.01
N ARG A 55 9.31 -10.78 1.13
CA ARG A 55 9.33 -10.09 2.43
C ARG A 55 8.69 -8.70 2.34
N PHE A 56 8.53 -8.01 3.47
CA PHE A 56 8.09 -6.62 3.43
C PHE A 56 9.15 -5.72 2.74
N ARG A 57 8.70 -4.75 1.94
CA ARG A 57 9.54 -3.78 1.23
C ARG A 57 9.36 -2.39 1.83
N PRO A 58 10.24 -1.95 2.75
CA PRO A 58 10.07 -0.70 3.50
C PRO A 58 10.05 0.56 2.65
N ALA A 59 10.64 0.52 1.45
CA ALA A 59 10.61 1.65 0.52
C ALA A 59 9.17 2.09 0.18
N ALA A 60 8.21 1.16 0.17
CA ALA A 60 6.79 1.46 -0.07
C ALA A 60 6.20 2.41 0.98
N LEU A 61 6.72 2.41 2.20
CA LEU A 61 6.31 3.34 3.26
C LEU A 61 6.82 4.77 3.04
N LYS A 62 7.78 4.98 2.12
CA LYS A 62 8.30 6.31 1.76
C LYS A 62 7.51 6.95 0.62
N SER A 63 6.53 6.24 0.05
CA SER A 63 5.67 6.76 -1.01
C SER A 63 4.76 7.86 -0.47
N LYS A 64 4.77 9.00 -1.15
CA LYS A 64 3.89 10.12 -0.83
C LYS A 64 2.41 9.78 -1.05
N TYR A 65 2.11 8.93 -2.04
CA TYR A 65 0.76 8.48 -2.30
C TYR A 65 0.64 6.98 -2.08
N VAL A 66 -0.47 6.54 -1.50
CA VAL A 66 -0.77 5.12 -1.32
C VAL A 66 -2.20 4.82 -1.72
N VAL A 67 -2.38 3.67 -2.37
CA VAL A 67 -3.69 3.09 -2.69
C VAL A 67 -3.93 1.88 -1.79
N VAL A 68 -5.08 1.88 -1.13
CA VAL A 68 -5.52 0.82 -0.20
C VAL A 68 -6.97 0.45 -0.49
N THR A 69 -7.45 -0.66 0.08
CA THR A 69 -8.80 -1.19 -0.17
C THR A 69 -9.54 -1.55 1.10
N ASP A 70 -10.85 -1.41 1.08
CA ASP A 70 -11.71 -1.80 2.20
C ASP A 70 -12.90 -2.63 1.69
N PRO A 71 -12.98 -3.93 2.07
CA PRO A 71 -11.97 -4.67 2.86
C PRO A 71 -10.63 -4.86 2.10
N PRO A 72 -9.51 -5.15 2.80
CA PRO A 72 -8.23 -5.44 2.15
C PRO A 72 -8.35 -6.60 1.16
N VAL A 73 -7.95 -6.40 -0.09
CA VAL A 73 -8.04 -7.44 -1.13
C VAL A 73 -6.73 -8.19 -1.32
N ILE A 74 -6.82 -9.52 -1.23
CA ILE A 74 -5.74 -10.48 -1.44
C ILE A 74 -6.20 -11.59 -2.39
N HIS A 75 -5.29 -12.27 -3.09
CA HIS A 75 -5.61 -13.38 -4.01
C HIS A 75 -5.14 -14.75 -3.48
N LEU A 76 -4.22 -14.75 -2.52
CA LEU A 76 -3.80 -15.96 -1.82
C LEU A 76 -4.66 -16.18 -0.56
N GLN A 77 -4.50 -17.36 0.01
CA GLN A 77 -5.09 -17.72 1.30
C GLN A 77 -4.73 -16.72 2.41
N GLN A 78 -5.62 -16.59 3.38
CA GLN A 78 -5.46 -15.68 4.51
C GLN A 78 -4.09 -15.85 5.19
N GLY A 79 -3.44 -14.72 5.45
CA GLY A 79 -2.13 -14.66 6.08
C GLY A 79 -0.94 -14.97 5.16
N ALA A 80 -1.12 -15.27 3.88
CA ALA A 80 -0.01 -15.43 2.93
C ALA A 80 0.50 -14.09 2.34
N GLN A 81 -0.23 -13.00 2.59
CA GLN A 81 0.04 -11.66 2.05
C GLN A 81 -0.10 -10.58 3.15
N LEU A 82 0.40 -10.88 4.35
CA LEU A 82 0.37 -9.94 5.49
C LEU A 82 1.09 -8.63 5.17
N CYS A 83 2.12 -8.71 4.35
CA CYS A 83 2.97 -7.59 3.98
C CYS A 83 2.23 -6.51 3.17
N VAL A 84 1.05 -6.82 2.60
CA VAL A 84 0.11 -5.83 2.04
C VAL A 84 -1.12 -5.63 2.93
N SER A 85 -1.69 -6.68 3.51
CA SER A 85 -2.97 -6.57 4.20
C SER A 85 -2.88 -5.82 5.53
N ILE A 86 -1.77 -5.95 6.27
CA ILE A 86 -1.59 -5.22 7.53
C ILE A 86 -1.39 -3.72 7.27
N PRO A 87 -0.49 -3.29 6.36
CA PRO A 87 -0.39 -1.88 5.99
C PRO A 87 -1.70 -1.29 5.46
N ASP A 88 -2.42 -2.01 4.59
CA ASP A 88 -3.74 -1.59 4.09
C ASP A 88 -4.67 -1.25 5.26
N GLN A 89 -4.90 -2.23 6.13
CA GLN A 89 -5.78 -2.07 7.28
C GLN A 89 -5.34 -0.93 8.21
N TYR A 90 -4.03 -0.79 8.47
CA TYR A 90 -3.50 0.28 9.32
C TYR A 90 -3.79 1.65 8.74
N ILE A 91 -3.63 1.82 7.42
CA ILE A 91 -3.90 3.07 6.70
C ILE A 91 -5.41 3.38 6.69
N VAL A 92 -6.26 2.39 6.43
CA VAL A 92 -7.73 2.56 6.47
C VAL A 92 -8.19 2.97 7.87
N GLU A 93 -7.66 2.33 8.92
CA GLU A 93 -8.03 2.59 10.31
C GLU A 93 -7.33 3.83 10.92
N GLY A 94 -6.32 4.39 10.26
CA GLY A 94 -5.54 5.52 10.76
C GLY A 94 -4.66 5.18 11.98
N LYS A 95 -4.18 3.94 12.08
CA LYS A 95 -3.40 3.43 13.23
C LYS A 95 -1.97 3.10 12.84
N GLY A 96 -1.03 3.18 13.80
CA GLY A 96 0.39 2.91 13.55
C GLY A 96 0.89 3.76 12.38
N ILE A 97 1.50 3.12 11.37
CA ILE A 97 1.93 3.78 10.13
C ILE A 97 0.79 4.57 9.43
N GLY A 98 -0.46 4.15 9.61
CA GLY A 98 -1.64 4.80 9.01
C GLY A 98 -1.90 6.21 9.52
N ALA A 99 -1.44 6.54 10.73
CA ALA A 99 -1.57 7.89 11.30
C ALA A 99 -0.72 8.94 10.57
N ALA A 100 0.20 8.51 9.71
CA ALA A 100 0.98 9.39 8.84
C ALA A 100 0.25 9.76 7.53
N TYR A 101 -0.93 9.19 7.28
CA TYR A 101 -1.65 9.34 6.03
C TYR A 101 -3.00 10.06 6.21
N ARG A 102 -3.40 10.82 5.18
CA ARG A 102 -4.71 11.45 5.07
C ARG A 102 -5.41 10.95 3.81
N ARG A 103 -6.64 10.46 3.96
CA ARG A 103 -7.47 10.07 2.81
C ARG A 103 -7.83 11.32 2.00
N ILE A 104 -7.60 11.25 0.68
CA ILE A 104 -7.90 12.36 -0.23
C ILE A 104 -8.94 12.01 -1.30
N ALA A 105 -9.18 10.71 -1.56
CA ALA A 105 -10.25 10.27 -2.46
C ALA A 105 -10.71 8.83 -2.15
N ALA A 106 -11.88 8.48 -2.66
CA ALA A 106 -12.46 7.14 -2.59
C ALA A 106 -13.00 6.73 -3.96
N TYR A 107 -13.03 5.43 -4.25
CA TYR A 107 -13.41 4.86 -5.54
C TYR A 107 -14.21 3.57 -5.33
N GLN A 108 -15.32 3.40 -6.06
CA GLN A 108 -16.08 2.14 -6.01
C GLN A 108 -15.46 1.13 -6.98
N LEU A 109 -14.76 0.12 -6.50
CA LEU A 109 -13.97 -0.75 -7.38
C LEU A 109 -14.80 -1.91 -7.92
N SER A 110 -15.18 -2.85 -7.06
CA SER A 110 -15.90 -4.06 -7.43
C SER A 110 -16.75 -4.54 -6.27
N GLY A 111 -18.02 -4.87 -6.52
CA GLY A 111 -18.94 -5.31 -5.48
C GLY A 111 -19.00 -4.33 -4.32
N ASP A 112 -18.68 -4.82 -3.12
CA ASP A 112 -18.58 -4.06 -1.87
C ASP A 112 -17.19 -3.44 -1.61
N VAL A 113 -16.19 -3.75 -2.43
CA VAL A 113 -14.81 -3.25 -2.27
C VAL A 113 -14.70 -1.79 -2.72
N LYS A 114 -14.24 -0.94 -1.79
CA LYS A 114 -13.83 0.44 -2.08
C LYS A 114 -12.32 0.54 -2.14
N GLY A 115 -11.83 1.34 -3.07
CA GLY A 115 -10.44 1.79 -3.11
C GLY A 115 -10.34 3.18 -2.50
N TYR A 116 -9.23 3.47 -1.84
CA TYR A 116 -8.94 4.79 -1.29
C TYR A 116 -7.56 5.26 -1.72
N LEU A 117 -7.48 6.54 -2.06
CA LEU A 117 -6.21 7.22 -2.27
C LEU A 117 -5.89 8.05 -1.03
N TYR A 118 -4.69 7.84 -0.51
CA TYR A 118 -4.15 8.56 0.65
C TYR A 118 -2.89 9.31 0.26
N GLU A 119 -2.66 10.42 0.94
CA GLU A 119 -1.43 11.23 0.89
C GLU A 119 -0.71 11.10 2.24
N GLN A 120 0.60 10.84 2.22
CA GLN A 120 1.46 10.89 3.39
C GLN A 120 1.69 12.35 3.78
N VAL A 121 1.22 12.73 4.97
CA VAL A 121 1.28 14.12 5.47
C VAL A 121 2.48 14.39 6.39
N ARG A 122 3.17 13.33 6.82
CA ARG A 122 4.43 13.37 7.55
C ARG A 122 5.22 12.08 7.31
N PRO A 123 6.55 12.07 7.48
CA PRO A 123 7.29 10.82 7.50
C PRO A 123 6.76 9.85 8.57
N ILE A 124 6.76 8.56 8.24
CA ILE A 124 6.56 7.49 9.21
C ILE A 124 7.80 7.45 10.12
N GLY A 125 7.58 7.33 11.43
CA GLY A 125 8.64 7.27 12.44
C GLY A 125 9.16 5.86 12.68
N LYS A 126 10.36 5.77 13.26
CA LYS A 126 11.01 4.49 13.57
C LYS A 126 10.15 3.56 14.41
N THR A 127 9.53 4.06 15.49
CA THR A 127 8.64 3.26 16.35
C THR A 127 7.47 2.66 15.57
N GLU A 128 6.87 3.42 14.64
CA GLU A 128 5.75 2.94 13.82
C GLU A 128 6.18 1.79 12.88
N VAL A 129 7.41 1.86 12.36
CA VAL A 129 8.01 0.77 11.56
C VAL A 129 8.37 -0.42 12.43
N ASP A 130 8.96 -0.20 13.60
CA ASP A 130 9.28 -1.28 14.56
C ASP A 130 8.01 -2.04 14.96
N ASP A 131 6.91 -1.33 15.23
CA ASP A 131 5.60 -1.90 15.57
C ASP A 131 4.98 -2.69 14.41
N LEU A 132 5.03 -2.14 13.19
CA LEU A 132 4.58 -2.88 12.00
C LEU A 132 5.37 -4.20 11.83
N TYR A 133 6.68 -4.14 12.03
CA TYR A 133 7.53 -5.33 11.95
C TYR A 133 7.30 -6.31 13.11
N ASN A 134 6.89 -5.83 14.30
CA ASN A 134 6.45 -6.71 15.39
C ASN A 134 5.23 -7.54 14.97
N GLU A 135 4.29 -6.96 14.24
CA GLU A 135 3.15 -7.69 13.68
C GLU A 135 3.57 -8.75 12.67
N PHE A 136 4.46 -8.40 11.72
CA PHE A 136 4.97 -9.37 10.76
C PHE A 136 5.71 -10.53 11.44
N ARG A 137 6.47 -10.24 12.50
CA ARG A 137 7.24 -11.25 13.26
C ARG A 137 6.38 -12.26 14.00
N LYS A 138 5.09 -11.98 14.25
CA LYS A 138 4.16 -12.98 14.79
C LYS A 138 4.07 -14.22 13.89
N LYS A 139 4.18 -14.04 12.57
CA LYS A 139 4.21 -15.13 11.59
C LYS A 139 5.61 -15.43 11.06
N TYR A 140 6.44 -14.40 10.88
CA TYR A 140 7.78 -14.52 10.31
C TYR A 140 8.85 -14.01 11.28
N PRO A 141 9.23 -14.78 12.32
CA PRO A 141 10.15 -14.33 13.37
C PRO A 141 11.51 -13.82 12.85
N GLY A 142 11.95 -14.33 11.69
CA GLY A 142 13.21 -13.92 11.05
C GLY A 142 13.17 -12.61 10.26
N TRP A 143 12.03 -11.91 10.19
CA TRP A 143 11.96 -10.62 9.52
C TRP A 143 12.56 -9.50 10.38
N ALA A 144 13.77 -9.09 10.03
CA ALA A 144 14.47 -7.99 10.67
C ALA A 144 13.88 -6.64 10.25
N THR A 145 13.67 -5.75 11.22
CA THR A 145 13.31 -4.36 10.94
C THR A 145 14.51 -3.67 10.26
N PRO A 146 14.30 -2.90 9.18
CA PRO A 146 15.37 -2.11 8.58
C PRO A 146 15.84 -0.99 9.51
N GLU A 147 17.01 -0.42 9.21
CA GLU A 147 17.33 0.92 9.67
C GLU A 147 16.33 1.93 9.09
N TRP A 148 15.89 2.88 9.92
CA TRP A 148 14.81 3.79 9.60
C TRP A 148 15.11 5.22 10.04
#